data_AF-A0A7V6QMA7-F1
#
_entry.id   AF-A0A7V6QMA7-F1
#
_cell.length_a   1.000
_cell.length_b   1.000
_cell.length_c   1.000
_cell.angle_alpha   90.00
_cell.angle_beta   90.00
_cell.angle_gamma   90.00
#
_symmetry.space_group_name_H-M   'P 1'
#
loop_
_entity.id
_entity.type
_entity.pdbx_description
1 polymer ?
#
loop_
_entity_poly.entity_id
_entity_poly.type
_entity_poly.pdbx_seq_one_letter_code
_entity_poly.pdbx_strand_id
1 'polypeptide(L)'
;MVQALDKLNSTWVPKSFQEYLKEGHKNQTLYHIKSSEAGSKLNTQMENAAELYRHLFNVNECREMKEFQLLTRLLQEQCIETEEGCLIPLDGKERSPGNLQNPSDPDATYRNKNGKNNVGYVVNLVEVRDQEKNVGLILSHDIQNNLHSDADFGEEFLEQDPLSNEITALAVDGAYYRQILPSKSVPHAHFLINARFNNKKS
;
A
#
# COMPACT_ATOMS: atom_id res chain seq x y z
N MET A 1 6.38 -10.83 12.12
CA MET A 1 7.62 -10.95 12.90
C MET A 1 7.62 -12.12 13.87
N VAL A 2 6.86 -12.12 14.97
CA VAL A 2 6.93 -13.19 16.01
C VAL A 2 6.82 -14.61 15.45
N GLN A 3 5.86 -14.85 14.57
CA GLN A 3 5.70 -16.17 13.91
C GLN A 3 6.87 -16.56 13.00
N ALA A 4 7.52 -15.58 12.36
CA ALA A 4 8.69 -15.82 11.53
C ALA A 4 9.92 -16.11 12.39
N LEU A 5 10.05 -15.40 13.52
CA LEU A 5 11.09 -15.62 14.50
C LEU A 5 11.01 -17.02 15.12
N ASP A 6 9.81 -17.47 15.48
CA ASP A 6 9.58 -18.82 16.02
C ASP A 6 10.00 -19.93 15.05
N LYS A 7 9.68 -19.75 13.76
CA LYS A 7 10.10 -20.66 12.69
C LYS A 7 11.60 -20.70 12.48
N LEU A 8 12.28 -19.56 12.66
CA LEU A 8 13.73 -19.47 12.53
C LEU A 8 14.43 -20.09 13.75
N ASN A 9 14.05 -19.64 14.94
CA ASN A 9 14.54 -20.13 16.21
C ASN A 9 13.57 -19.77 17.35
N SER A 10 12.83 -20.76 17.83
CA SER A 10 11.84 -20.60 18.91
C SER A 10 12.45 -20.08 20.23
N THR A 11 13.75 -20.30 20.47
CA THR A 11 14.42 -19.80 21.69
C THR A 11 14.60 -18.28 21.68
N TRP A 12 14.49 -17.63 20.51
CA TRP A 12 14.60 -16.18 20.38
C TRP A 12 13.28 -15.45 20.61
N VAL A 13 12.16 -16.17 20.70
CA VAL A 13 10.86 -15.56 20.98
C VAL A 13 10.78 -15.24 22.48
N PRO A 14 10.72 -13.95 22.88
CA PRO A 14 10.65 -13.62 24.30
C PRO A 14 9.34 -14.14 24.91
N LYS A 15 9.37 -14.45 26.21
CA LYS A 15 8.19 -14.98 26.93
C LYS A 15 6.96 -14.09 26.81
N SER A 16 7.14 -12.76 26.79
CA SER A 16 6.07 -11.77 26.60
C SER A 16 5.35 -11.90 25.25
N PHE A 17 5.99 -12.49 24.24
CA PHE A 17 5.43 -12.62 22.88
C PHE A 17 4.88 -14.01 22.55
N GLN A 18 4.97 -14.97 23.47
CA GLN A 18 4.51 -16.35 23.25
C GLN A 18 2.99 -16.41 22.95
N GLU A 19 2.21 -15.45 23.46
CA GLU A 19 0.78 -15.38 23.19
C GLU A 19 0.46 -15.13 21.71
N TYR A 20 1.34 -14.43 20.99
CA TYR A 20 1.19 -14.20 19.55
C TYR A 20 1.29 -15.47 18.69
N LEU A 21 1.78 -16.58 19.27
CA LEU A 21 1.87 -17.89 18.61
C LEU A 21 0.59 -18.74 18.79
N LYS A 22 -0.28 -18.39 19.74
CA LYS A 22 -1.53 -19.14 19.99
C LYS A 22 -2.53 -18.96 18.85
N GLU A 23 -3.19 -20.05 18.48
CA GLU A 23 -4.29 -20.02 17.51
C GLU A 23 -5.42 -19.13 18.04
N GLY A 24 -5.96 -18.26 17.19
CA GLY A 24 -7.01 -17.30 17.58
C GLY A 24 -6.52 -16.00 18.24
N HIS A 25 -5.24 -15.86 18.63
CA HIS A 25 -4.73 -14.57 19.16
C HIS A 25 -4.85 -13.43 18.13
N LYS A 26 -4.77 -13.76 16.83
CA LYS A 26 -5.06 -12.81 15.74
C LYS A 26 -6.43 -12.14 15.87
N ASN A 27 -7.42 -12.85 16.42
CA ASN A 27 -8.77 -12.29 16.60
C ASN A 27 -8.79 -11.25 17.72
N GLN A 28 -7.95 -11.41 18.74
CA GLN A 28 -7.80 -10.46 19.84
C GLN A 28 -7.03 -9.21 19.44
N THR A 29 -6.22 -9.25 18.38
CA THR A 29 -5.42 -8.11 17.90
C THR A 29 -6.00 -7.40 16.67
N LEU A 30 -6.62 -8.12 15.73
CA LEU A 30 -7.12 -7.55 14.46
C LEU A 30 -8.63 -7.28 14.39
N TYR A 31 -9.46 -8.05 15.09
CA TYR A 31 -10.93 -7.96 14.94
C TYR A 31 -11.61 -7.37 16.18
N HIS A 32 -12.67 -6.59 15.96
CA HIS A 32 -13.57 -6.07 16.99
C HIS A 32 -12.89 -5.18 18.05
N ILE A 33 -12.47 -3.98 17.63
CA ILE A 33 -12.02 -2.95 18.57
C ILE A 33 -13.13 -1.90 18.64
N LYS A 34 -13.64 -1.63 19.85
CA LYS A 34 -14.50 -0.47 20.07
C LYS A 34 -13.70 0.79 19.78
N SER A 35 -14.29 1.79 19.11
CA SER A 35 -13.60 3.04 18.80
C SER A 35 -12.98 3.72 20.03
N SER A 36 -13.60 3.55 21.22
CA SER A 36 -13.11 4.02 22.51
C SER A 36 -11.80 3.36 23.00
N GLU A 37 -11.47 2.16 22.51
CA GLU A 37 -10.31 1.35 22.92
C GLU A 37 -9.20 1.34 21.84
N ALA A 38 -9.45 1.95 20.68
CA ALA A 38 -8.51 1.94 19.57
C ALA A 38 -7.18 2.63 19.90
N GLY A 39 -7.22 3.76 20.60
CA GLY A 39 -6.01 4.50 20.97
C GLY A 39 -5.09 3.73 21.91
N SER A 40 -5.63 3.19 23.01
CA SER A 40 -4.84 2.42 23.99
C SER A 40 -4.22 1.17 23.36
N LYS A 41 -4.97 0.48 22.49
CA LYS A 41 -4.49 -0.71 21.81
C LYS A 41 -3.40 -0.41 20.78
N LEU A 42 -3.51 0.70 20.04
CA LEU A 42 -2.44 1.14 19.14
C LEU A 42 -1.14 1.43 19.90
N ASN A 43 -1.24 2.10 21.06
CA ASN A 43 -0.07 2.33 21.91
C ASN A 43 0.57 1.02 22.37
N THR A 44 -0.23 0.06 22.86
CA THR A 44 0.28 -1.26 23.26
C THR A 44 0.96 -2.00 22.10
N GLN A 45 0.38 -1.97 20.88
CA GLN A 45 1.03 -2.61 19.74
C GLN A 45 2.35 -1.93 19.36
N MET A 46 2.43 -0.61 19.52
CA MET A 46 3.67 0.13 19.27
C MET A 46 4.74 -0.19 20.31
N GLU A 47 4.38 -0.24 21.59
CA GLU A 47 5.27 -0.65 22.68
C GLU A 47 5.80 -2.06 22.45
N ASN A 48 4.93 -3.00 22.09
CA ASN A 48 5.31 -4.37 21.76
C ASN A 48 6.24 -4.43 20.54
N ALA A 49 5.98 -3.61 19.50
CA ALA A 49 6.85 -3.53 18.33
C ALA A 49 8.26 -3.02 18.72
N ALA A 50 8.33 -1.98 19.55
CA ALA A 50 9.58 -1.41 20.05
C ALA A 50 10.34 -2.38 20.97
N GLU A 51 9.65 -3.09 21.86
CA GLU A 51 10.25 -4.12 22.72
C GLU A 51 10.85 -5.26 21.90
N LEU A 52 10.08 -5.77 20.93
CA LEU A 52 10.55 -6.85 20.05
C LEU A 52 11.76 -6.40 19.22
N TYR A 53 11.74 -5.17 18.70
CA TYR A 53 12.88 -4.61 17.99
C TYR A 53 14.12 -4.55 18.86
N ARG A 54 14.04 -4.00 20.08
CA ARG A 54 15.17 -3.92 21.02
C ARG A 54 15.75 -5.29 21.36
N HIS A 55 14.90 -6.31 21.50
CA HIS A 55 15.35 -7.67 21.78
C HIS A 55 16.16 -8.27 20.64
N LEU A 56 15.79 -7.95 19.40
CA LEU A 56 16.34 -8.57 18.20
C LEU A 56 17.41 -7.74 17.49
N PHE A 57 17.54 -6.45 17.84
CA PHE A 57 18.43 -5.52 17.14
C PHE A 57 19.89 -6.01 17.07
N ASN A 58 20.36 -6.71 18.09
CA ASN A 58 21.73 -7.24 18.16
C ASN A 58 21.86 -8.70 17.66
N VAL A 59 20.79 -9.31 17.15
CA VAL A 59 20.80 -10.66 16.57
C VAL A 59 21.00 -10.53 15.06
N ASN A 60 22.20 -10.83 14.57
CA ASN A 60 22.59 -10.56 13.18
C ASN A 60 21.72 -11.34 12.18
N GLU A 61 21.36 -12.57 12.49
CA GLU A 61 20.53 -13.44 11.65
C GLU A 61 19.12 -12.87 11.44
N CYS A 62 18.62 -12.09 12.40
CA CYS A 62 17.32 -11.44 12.28
C CYS A 62 17.34 -10.25 11.32
N ARG A 63 18.49 -9.59 11.12
CA ARG A 63 18.58 -8.35 10.31
C ARG A 63 18.27 -8.56 8.83
N GLU A 64 18.55 -9.77 8.33
CA GLU A 64 18.26 -10.17 6.94
C GLU A 64 16.80 -10.63 6.75
N MET A 65 16.04 -10.79 7.83
CA MET A 65 14.64 -11.19 7.72
C MET A 65 13.80 -10.02 7.21
N LYS A 66 13.00 -10.26 6.17
CA LYS A 66 12.03 -9.30 5.64
C LYS A 66 11.11 -8.75 6.74
N GLU A 67 10.66 -9.60 7.65
CA GLU A 67 9.78 -9.19 8.76
C GLU A 67 10.47 -8.24 9.76
N PHE A 68 11.77 -8.40 9.98
CA PHE A 68 12.54 -7.52 10.86
C PHE A 68 12.82 -6.19 10.17
N GLN A 69 13.14 -6.21 8.88
CA GLN A 69 13.28 -4.99 8.08
C GLN A 69 11.98 -4.18 8.06
N LEU A 70 10.82 -4.85 7.92
CA LEU A 70 9.50 -4.20 7.98
C LEU A 70 9.17 -3.66 9.38
N LEU A 71 9.54 -4.37 10.45
CA LEU A 71 9.42 -3.87 11.82
C LEU A 71 10.28 -2.61 12.03
N THR A 72 11.51 -2.63 11.51
CA THR A 72 12.45 -1.50 11.58
C THR A 72 11.90 -0.29 10.83
N ARG A 73 11.44 -0.50 9.59
CA ARG A 73 10.78 0.52 8.76
C ARG A 73 9.56 1.11 9.46
N LEU A 74 8.71 0.27 10.07
CA LEU A 74 7.53 0.73 10.82
C LEU A 74 7.93 1.72 11.92
N LEU A 75 8.91 1.36 12.75
CA LEU A 75 9.33 2.21 13.87
C LEU A 75 9.98 3.50 13.37
N GLN A 76 10.79 3.44 12.31
CA GLN A 76 11.45 4.62 11.74
C GLN A 76 10.47 5.60 11.07
N GLU A 77 9.43 5.08 10.40
CA GLU A 77 8.49 5.91 9.64
C GLU A 77 7.26 6.36 10.46
N GLN A 78 7.00 5.73 11.61
CA GLN A 78 5.82 6.02 12.44
C GLN A 78 6.16 6.56 13.84
N CYS A 79 7.44 6.61 14.22
CA CYS A 79 7.88 7.09 15.52
C CYS A 79 9.05 8.07 15.43
N ILE A 80 9.22 8.84 16.50
CA ILE A 80 10.44 9.58 16.82
C ILE A 80 11.03 9.03 18.12
N GLU A 81 12.35 9.01 18.19
CA GLU A 81 13.07 8.66 19.41
C GLU A 81 13.26 9.93 20.25
N THR A 82 12.84 9.89 21.52
CA THR A 82 13.06 10.98 22.47
C THR A 82 14.50 10.99 22.99
N GLU A 83 14.90 12.06 23.68
CA GLU A 83 16.23 12.17 24.30
C GLU A 83 16.50 11.04 25.31
N GLU A 84 15.46 10.47 25.89
CA GLU A 84 15.51 9.32 26.81
C GLU A 84 15.56 7.95 26.10
N GLY A 85 15.60 7.93 24.76
CA GLY A 85 15.60 6.69 23.96
C GLY A 85 14.23 6.01 23.85
N CYS A 86 13.15 6.73 24.15
CA CYS A 86 11.78 6.22 24.02
C CYS A 86 11.25 6.47 22.60
N LEU A 87 10.62 5.47 22.00
CA LEU A 87 9.93 5.64 20.71
C LEU A 87 8.50 6.12 20.95
N ILE A 88 8.18 7.34 20.49
CA ILE A 88 6.84 7.91 20.56
C ILE A 88 6.23 8.05 19.16
N PRO A 89 4.92 7.83 18.96
CA PRO A 89 4.30 7.96 17.65
C PRO A 89 4.39 9.39 17.07
N LEU A 90 4.67 9.49 15.77
CA LEU A 90 4.57 10.75 15.02
C LEU A 90 3.13 11.27 14.98
N ASP A 91 2.96 12.59 15.06
CA ASP A 91 1.67 13.23 14.81
C ASP A 91 1.22 12.93 13.38
N GLY A 92 -0.09 12.75 13.16
CA GLY A 92 -0.63 12.45 11.84
C GLY A 92 -0.29 13.50 10.78
N LYS A 93 -0.06 14.76 11.17
CA LYS A 93 0.34 15.85 10.25
C LYS A 93 1.79 15.74 9.78
N GLU A 94 2.65 15.05 10.53
CA GLU A 94 4.07 14.88 10.23
C GLU A 94 4.32 13.63 9.38
N ARG A 95 3.32 12.75 9.24
CA ARG A 95 3.43 11.51 8.48
C ARG A 95 3.38 11.77 6.99
N SER A 96 4.36 11.23 6.27
CA SER A 96 4.33 11.26 4.81
C SER A 96 3.25 10.29 4.29
N PRO A 97 2.51 10.65 3.23
CA PRO A 97 1.58 9.77 2.55
C PRO A 97 2.19 8.42 2.11
N GLY A 98 3.51 8.39 1.86
CA GLY A 98 4.24 7.18 1.47
C GLY A 98 4.73 6.31 2.63
N ASN A 99 4.54 6.75 3.89
CA ASN A 99 4.96 5.96 5.04
C ASN A 99 4.18 4.63 5.11
N LEU A 100 4.83 3.62 5.69
CA LEU A 100 4.33 2.27 5.86
C LEU A 100 3.03 2.29 6.66
N GLN A 101 1.92 2.00 5.98
CA GLN A 101 0.59 1.98 6.61
C GLN A 101 0.32 0.66 7.32
N ASN A 102 0.82 -0.45 6.77
CA ASN A 102 0.63 -1.78 7.32
C ASN A 102 1.84 -2.67 6.99
N PRO A 103 2.58 -3.21 7.98
CA PRO A 103 3.70 -4.12 7.72
C PRO A 103 3.33 -5.39 6.94
N SER A 104 2.07 -5.81 6.96
CA SER A 104 1.62 -6.98 6.17
C SER A 104 1.34 -6.64 4.70
N ASP A 105 1.32 -5.35 4.34
CA ASP A 105 1.01 -4.84 3.02
C ASP A 105 1.83 -3.55 2.76
N PRO A 106 3.16 -3.69 2.55
CA PRO A 106 4.10 -2.58 2.69
C PRO A 106 4.09 -1.56 1.54
N ASP A 107 3.43 -1.89 0.44
CA ASP A 107 3.33 -1.06 -0.75
C ASP A 107 2.04 -0.21 -0.74
N ALA A 108 1.15 -0.45 0.23
CA ALA A 108 -0.05 0.35 0.45
C ALA A 108 0.30 1.72 1.03
N THR A 109 -0.13 2.78 0.34
CA THR A 109 0.11 4.17 0.71
C THR A 109 -1.17 4.86 1.20
N TYR A 110 -1.02 6.05 1.78
CA TYR A 110 -2.13 6.90 2.23
C TYR A 110 -2.35 8.05 1.25
N ARG A 111 -3.61 8.43 1.02
CA ARG A 111 -3.95 9.64 0.24
C ARG A 111 -5.18 10.34 0.80
N ASN A 112 -5.05 11.65 1.01
CA ASN A 112 -6.18 12.55 1.21
C ASN A 112 -6.55 13.20 -0.13
N LYS A 113 -7.77 12.99 -0.61
CA LYS A 113 -8.31 13.66 -1.81
C LYS A 113 -9.70 14.18 -1.48
N ASN A 114 -9.91 15.49 -1.66
CA ASN A 114 -11.19 16.17 -1.38
C ASN A 114 -11.72 15.90 0.04
N GLY A 115 -10.83 15.91 1.05
CA GLY A 115 -11.18 15.67 2.44
C GLY A 115 -11.49 14.20 2.77
N LYS A 116 -11.35 13.28 1.81
CA LYS A 116 -11.51 11.84 2.03
C LYS A 116 -10.15 11.16 2.10
N ASN A 117 -9.94 10.45 3.20
CA ASN A 117 -8.76 9.64 3.46
C ASN A 117 -8.93 8.26 2.83
N ASN A 118 -7.91 7.77 2.15
CA ASN A 118 -7.88 6.44 1.55
C ASN A 118 -6.51 5.80 1.83
N VAL A 119 -6.50 4.50 2.04
CA VAL A 119 -5.28 3.70 2.20
C VAL A 119 -5.34 2.53 1.23
N GLY A 120 -4.24 2.23 0.55
CA GLY A 120 -4.13 1.10 -0.37
C GLY A 120 -3.72 1.50 -1.77
N TYR A 121 -4.38 0.90 -2.75
CA TYR A 121 -3.99 0.94 -4.16
C TYR A 121 -5.03 1.66 -5.00
N VAL A 122 -4.64 2.00 -6.21
CA VAL A 122 -5.49 2.50 -7.29
C VAL A 122 -5.33 1.58 -8.48
N VAL A 123 -6.44 1.29 -9.15
CA VAL A 123 -6.46 0.47 -10.37
C VAL A 123 -6.83 1.38 -11.54
N ASN A 124 -6.03 1.32 -12.59
CA ASN A 124 -6.33 1.87 -13.89
C ASN A 124 -6.87 0.75 -14.79
N LEU A 125 -7.91 1.05 -15.57
CA LEU A 125 -8.47 0.13 -16.56
C LEU A 125 -8.51 0.84 -17.91
N VAL A 126 -8.17 0.09 -18.95
CA VAL A 126 -8.15 0.58 -20.33
C VAL A 126 -9.27 -0.10 -21.11
N GLU A 127 -10.33 0.65 -21.39
CA GLU A 127 -11.43 0.21 -22.26
C GLU A 127 -11.18 0.63 -23.71
N VAL A 128 -11.33 -0.32 -24.63
CA VAL A 128 -11.25 -0.13 -26.08
C VAL A 128 -12.64 -0.24 -26.67
N ARG A 129 -13.08 0.81 -27.38
CA ARG A 129 -14.39 0.83 -28.03
C ARG A 129 -14.28 0.71 -29.55
N ASP A 130 -14.87 -0.35 -30.09
CA ASP A 130 -15.12 -0.50 -31.53
C ASP A 130 -16.45 0.20 -31.86
N GLN A 131 -16.37 1.31 -32.60
CA GLN A 131 -17.55 2.11 -32.94
C GLN A 131 -18.45 1.44 -33.97
N GLU A 132 -17.90 0.64 -34.89
CA GLU A 132 -18.68 -0.03 -35.93
C GLU A 132 -19.51 -1.17 -35.35
N LYS A 133 -18.88 -1.97 -34.49
CA LYS A 133 -19.56 -3.08 -33.80
C LYS A 133 -20.35 -2.63 -32.57
N ASN A 134 -20.16 -1.38 -32.13
CA ASN A 134 -20.72 -0.82 -30.91
C ASN A 134 -20.41 -1.69 -29.67
N VAL A 135 -19.16 -2.14 -29.55
CA VAL A 135 -18.67 -2.99 -28.45
C VAL A 135 -17.55 -2.26 -27.71
N GLY A 136 -17.53 -2.37 -26.37
CA GLY A 136 -16.43 -1.95 -25.51
C GLY A 136 -15.82 -3.15 -24.79
N LEU A 137 -14.49 -3.24 -24.75
CA LEU A 137 -13.76 -4.30 -24.06
C LEU A 137 -12.66 -3.71 -23.19
N ILE A 138 -12.53 -4.21 -21.96
CA ILE A 138 -11.38 -3.90 -21.10
C ILE A 138 -10.23 -4.79 -21.53
N LEU A 139 -9.18 -4.21 -22.09
CA LEU A 139 -8.06 -4.97 -22.66
C LEU A 139 -6.76 -4.82 -21.87
N SER A 140 -6.66 -3.80 -21.01
CA SER A 140 -5.50 -3.63 -20.14
C SER A 140 -5.91 -3.09 -18.77
N HIS A 141 -5.06 -3.35 -17.78
CA HIS A 141 -5.20 -2.83 -16.43
C HIS A 141 -3.82 -2.63 -15.82
N ASP A 142 -3.73 -1.68 -14.89
CA ASP A 142 -2.55 -1.50 -14.07
C ASP A 142 -2.95 -1.19 -12.62
N ILE A 143 -2.18 -1.69 -11.65
CA ILE A 143 -2.42 -1.54 -10.22
C ILE A 143 -1.20 -0.88 -9.60
N GLN A 144 -1.40 0.32 -9.07
CA GLN A 144 -0.35 1.10 -8.43
C GLN A 144 -0.76 1.51 -7.03
N ASN A 145 0.20 1.94 -6.21
CA ASN A 145 -0.12 2.55 -4.92
C ASN A 145 -0.94 3.85 -5.13
N ASN A 146 -1.75 4.25 -4.16
CA ASN A 146 -2.72 5.32 -4.39
C ASN A 146 -2.15 6.73 -4.56
N LEU A 147 -0.83 6.92 -4.45
CA LEU A 147 -0.14 8.19 -4.77
C LEU A 147 0.05 8.37 -6.26
N HIS A 148 0.02 7.28 -7.03
CA HIS A 148 0.12 7.28 -8.47
C HIS A 148 -1.05 8.08 -9.09
N SER A 149 -0.72 8.99 -10.00
CA SER A 149 -1.66 9.93 -10.59
C SER A 149 -2.27 9.40 -11.89
N ASP A 150 -3.36 10.03 -12.36
CA ASP A 150 -3.95 9.67 -13.66
C ASP A 150 -3.01 10.04 -14.82
N ALA A 151 -2.11 11.02 -14.61
CA ALA A 151 -1.10 11.40 -15.58
C ALA A 151 0.01 10.34 -15.67
N ASP A 152 0.49 9.86 -14.53
CA ASP A 152 1.52 8.81 -14.47
C ASP A 152 1.03 7.54 -15.20
N PHE A 153 -0.20 7.09 -14.93
CA PHE A 153 -0.80 5.96 -15.63
C PHE A 153 -0.88 6.18 -17.14
N GLY A 154 -1.23 7.40 -17.56
CA GLY A 154 -1.32 7.76 -18.97
C GLY A 154 0.04 7.70 -19.66
N GLU A 155 1.09 8.22 -19.01
CA GLU A 155 2.44 8.21 -19.55
C GLU A 155 3.03 6.80 -19.61
N GLU A 156 2.90 6.02 -18.54
CA GLU A 156 3.38 4.64 -18.49
C GLU A 156 2.66 3.74 -19.50
N PHE A 157 1.34 3.89 -19.68
CA PHE A 157 0.61 3.14 -20.71
C PHE A 157 1.15 3.41 -22.12
N LEU A 158 1.46 4.67 -22.43
CA LEU A 158 1.99 5.05 -23.74
C LEU A 158 3.41 4.57 -23.99
N GLU A 159 4.21 4.44 -22.93
CA GLU A 159 5.60 4.01 -23.04
C GLU A 159 5.75 2.48 -23.00
N GLN A 160 4.90 1.80 -22.26
CA GLN A 160 5.14 0.41 -21.85
C GLN A 160 4.09 -0.58 -22.37
N ASP A 161 2.85 -0.16 -22.63
CA ASP A 161 1.79 -1.08 -23.06
C ASP A 161 1.77 -1.19 -24.60
N PRO A 162 1.92 -2.39 -25.19
CA PRO A 162 1.86 -2.59 -26.64
C PRO A 162 0.56 -2.08 -27.28
N LEU A 163 -0.56 -2.12 -26.54
CA LEU A 163 -1.86 -1.63 -26.99
C LEU A 163 -1.79 -0.14 -27.38
N SER A 164 -0.89 0.64 -26.78
CA SER A 164 -0.69 2.05 -27.14
C SER A 164 -0.31 2.26 -28.61
N ASN A 165 0.29 1.26 -29.27
CA ASN A 165 0.66 1.31 -30.69
C ASN A 165 -0.51 0.99 -31.63
N GLU A 166 -1.59 0.40 -31.11
CA GLU A 166 -2.74 -0.06 -31.90
C GLU A 166 -3.89 0.96 -31.91
N ILE A 167 -3.71 2.10 -31.24
CA ILE A 167 -4.81 3.00 -30.90
C ILE A 167 -4.68 4.36 -31.56
N THR A 168 -5.81 4.96 -31.93
CA THR A 168 -5.84 6.22 -32.68
C THR A 168 -5.98 7.44 -31.77
N ALA A 169 -6.65 7.28 -30.63
CA ALA A 169 -6.95 8.36 -29.71
C ALA A 169 -7.04 7.81 -28.28
N LEU A 170 -6.46 8.53 -27.32
CA LEU A 170 -6.58 8.23 -25.90
C LEU A 170 -7.38 9.35 -25.23
N ALA A 171 -8.46 9.00 -24.53
CA ALA A 171 -9.12 9.94 -23.62
C ALA A 171 -8.99 9.44 -22.17
N VAL A 172 -8.74 10.39 -21.27
CA VAL A 172 -8.43 10.12 -19.87
C VAL A 172 -9.39 10.92 -19.00
N ASP A 173 -10.13 10.24 -18.12
CA ASP A 173 -11.01 10.89 -17.16
C ASP A 173 -10.21 11.31 -15.91
N GLY A 174 -9.38 12.35 -16.05
CA GLY A 174 -8.43 12.74 -15.00
C GLY A 174 -7.83 14.14 -15.13
N ALA A 175 -8.45 15.04 -15.90
CA ALA A 175 -7.88 16.34 -16.29
C ALA A 175 -6.51 16.28 -17.00
N TYR A 176 -6.05 15.08 -17.38
CA TYR A 176 -4.93 14.86 -18.27
C TYR A 176 -5.45 14.83 -19.71
N TYR A 177 -5.04 15.79 -20.53
CA TYR A 177 -5.37 15.82 -21.95
C TYR A 177 -4.07 15.88 -22.76
N ARG A 178 -3.75 14.79 -23.45
CA ARG A 178 -2.68 14.75 -24.45
C ARG A 178 -3.27 14.21 -25.75
N GLN A 179 -3.31 15.03 -26.80
CA GLN A 179 -3.59 14.54 -28.16
C GLN A 179 -2.35 13.82 -28.67
N ILE A 180 -2.50 12.54 -28.98
CA ILE A 180 -1.45 11.74 -29.63
C ILE A 180 -1.95 11.45 -31.04
N LEU A 181 -1.20 11.91 -32.04
CA LEU A 181 -1.50 11.70 -33.45
C LEU A 181 -0.68 10.51 -33.97
N PRO A 182 -1.29 9.51 -34.62
CA PRO A 182 -0.59 8.29 -35.02
C PRO A 182 0.28 8.47 -36.29
N SER A 183 1.31 7.62 -36.40
CA SER A 183 2.14 7.48 -37.61
C SER A 183 1.55 6.50 -38.64
N LYS A 184 0.54 5.69 -38.28
CA LYS A 184 -0.21 4.81 -39.20
C LYS A 184 -1.68 4.68 -38.80
N SER A 185 -2.54 4.69 -39.81
CA SER A 185 -4.00 4.71 -39.72
C SER A 185 -4.60 3.34 -39.38
N VAL A 186 -5.17 3.20 -38.18
CA VAL A 186 -6.23 2.23 -37.87
C VAL A 186 -7.45 3.02 -37.40
N PRO A 187 -8.67 2.70 -37.86
CA PRO A 187 -9.82 3.53 -37.60
C PRO A 187 -10.42 3.20 -36.23
N HIS A 188 -10.41 4.20 -35.34
CA HIS A 188 -11.50 4.46 -34.40
C HIS A 188 -11.54 3.56 -33.17
N ALA A 189 -10.61 3.81 -32.24
CA ALA A 189 -10.76 3.40 -30.86
C ALA A 189 -10.75 4.64 -29.96
N HIS A 190 -11.87 4.86 -29.25
CA HIS A 190 -11.97 5.86 -28.18
C HIS A 190 -11.76 5.14 -26.85
N PHE A 191 -10.88 5.67 -26.03
CA PHE A 191 -10.46 5.08 -24.77
C PHE A 191 -11.01 5.87 -23.60
N LEU A 192 -11.47 5.18 -22.56
CA LEU A 192 -11.81 5.77 -21.28
C LEU A 192 -10.96 5.10 -20.22
N ILE A 193 -10.09 5.90 -19.60
CA ILE A 193 -9.41 5.54 -18.35
C ILE A 193 -10.35 5.91 -17.19
N ASN A 194 -11.01 4.92 -16.54
CA ASN A 194 -11.13 4.81 -15.07
C ASN A 194 -12.23 3.82 -14.60
N ALA A 195 -11.83 2.88 -13.73
CA ALA A 195 -12.68 2.41 -12.63
C ALA A 195 -11.83 2.28 -11.36
N ARG A 196 -11.90 3.30 -10.48
CA ARG A 196 -11.13 3.33 -9.23
C ARG A 196 -11.84 2.51 -8.15
N PHE A 197 -11.27 1.36 -7.81
CA PHE A 197 -11.71 0.57 -6.66
C PHE A 197 -10.85 0.87 -5.45
N ASN A 198 -11.36 1.69 -4.54
CA ASN A 198 -10.72 1.87 -3.24
C ASN A 198 -11.10 0.68 -2.35
N ASN A 199 -10.10 -0.09 -1.93
CA ASN A 199 -10.27 -1.08 -0.87
C ASN A 199 -10.60 -0.35 0.44
N LYS A 200 -11.88 -0.18 0.74
CA LYS A 200 -12.30 0.19 2.10
C LYS A 200 -12.04 -1.02 2.99
N LYS A 201 -10.97 -0.98 3.78
CA LYS A 201 -10.95 -1.77 5.02
C LYS A 201 -11.95 -1.11 5.97
N SER A 202 -13.09 -1.78 6.17
CA SER A 202 -14.10 -1.49 7.19
C SER A 202 -13.53 -1.64 8.59
#